data_AF-A0A0Q9ZU34-F1
#
_entry.id   AF-A0A0Q9ZU34-F1
#
_cell.length_a   1.000
_cell.length_b   1.000
_cell.length_c   1.000
_cell.angle_alpha   90.00
_cell.angle_beta   90.00
_cell.angle_gamma   90.00
#
_symmetry.space_group_name_H-M   'P 1'
#
loop_
_entity.id
_entity.type
_entity.pdbx_description
1 polymer ?
#
loop_
_entity_poly.entity_id
_entity_poly.type
_entity_poly.pdbx_seq_one_letter_code
_entity_poly.pdbx_strand_id
1 'polypeptide(L)'
;MGMDIQGQRLNLYESCAEGSVTCNNMLLVAPDLGRLLQTTPEPSKSPYAVKYYSAETKHSLCKDGVTPCRFQGYTFEGEDFDGFIDTSNHEISIRSKWTVDTYSAAYKENTTYLPLASQAVLIDQIYNTSDKALNESYRVTRNEVRRLYGEDMAADLKKEQTQWIKQRSKNCGADTDHLPRTQVEKVCFIQRNALREQTFFLWID
;
A
#
# COMPACT_ATOMS: atom_id res chain seq x y z
N MET A 1 -13.14 -2.17 5.80
CA MET A 1 -13.41 -1.99 7.25
C MET A 1 -12.47 -0.94 7.84
N GLY A 2 -12.95 -0.02 8.67
CA GLY A 2 -12.14 1.00 9.35
C GLY A 2 -12.03 0.73 10.85
N MET A 3 -10.82 0.81 11.41
CA MET A 3 -10.53 0.47 12.80
C MET A 3 -9.68 1.54 13.47
N ASP A 4 -9.95 1.82 14.73
CA ASP A 4 -9.13 2.64 15.63
C ASP A 4 -8.46 1.74 16.68
N ILE A 5 -7.14 1.79 16.75
CA ILE A 5 -6.34 1.11 17.77
C ILE A 5 -5.55 2.18 18.51
N GLN A 6 -5.97 2.49 19.74
CA GLN A 6 -5.31 3.49 20.58
C GLN A 6 -5.12 4.85 19.88
N GLY A 7 -6.11 5.30 19.09
CA GLY A 7 -6.04 6.54 18.31
C GLY A 7 -5.29 6.41 16.98
N GLN A 8 -4.80 5.22 16.62
CA GLN A 8 -4.22 4.94 15.32
C GLN A 8 -5.27 4.39 14.37
N ARG A 9 -5.28 4.94 13.15
CA ARG A 9 -6.22 4.55 12.11
C ARG A 9 -5.70 3.40 11.27
N LEU A 10 -6.50 2.34 11.14
CA LEU A 10 -6.26 1.22 10.24
C LEU A 10 -7.46 1.06 9.29
N ASN A 11 -7.19 0.71 8.03
CA ASN A 11 -8.23 0.44 7.04
C ASN A 11 -7.93 -0.83 6.27
N LEU A 12 -8.88 -1.76 6.26
CA LEU A 12 -8.84 -2.98 5.46
C LEU A 12 -9.66 -2.79 4.18
N TYR A 13 -9.04 -3.04 3.04
CA TYR A 13 -9.60 -2.93 1.70
C TYR A 13 -9.73 -4.32 1.09
N GLU A 14 -10.91 -4.63 0.56
CA GLU A 14 -11.19 -5.91 -0.09
C GLU A 14 -11.20 -5.70 -1.60
N SER A 15 -10.54 -6.57 -2.36
CA SER A 15 -10.58 -6.57 -3.83
C SER A 15 -11.00 -7.95 -4.36
N CYS A 16 -12.19 -8.39 -3.95
CA CYS A 16 -12.74 -9.70 -4.33
C CYS A 16 -14.13 -9.59 -4.93
N ALA A 17 -14.47 -10.54 -5.79
CA ALA A 17 -15.78 -10.60 -6.43
C ALA A 17 -16.89 -10.77 -5.38
N GLU A 18 -17.98 -10.06 -5.57
CA GLU A 18 -19.19 -10.20 -4.75
C GLU A 18 -19.64 -11.67 -4.74
N GLY A 19 -19.90 -12.22 -3.54
CA GLY A 19 -20.24 -13.63 -3.36
C GLY A 19 -19.06 -14.60 -3.21
N SER A 20 -17.81 -14.13 -3.25
CA SER A 20 -16.65 -14.98 -2.93
C SER A 20 -16.62 -15.34 -1.45
N VAL A 21 -16.50 -16.63 -1.14
CA VAL A 21 -16.41 -17.13 0.24
C VAL A 21 -15.03 -16.86 0.83
N THR A 22 -13.98 -16.79 0.01
CA THR A 22 -12.62 -16.41 0.42
C THR A 22 -12.15 -15.19 -0.35
N CYS A 23 -11.43 -14.29 0.31
CA CYS A 23 -10.82 -13.14 -0.31
C CYS A 23 -9.34 -13.05 0.09
N ASN A 24 -8.45 -13.44 -0.84
CA ASN A 24 -7.00 -13.48 -0.60
C ASN A 24 -6.26 -12.30 -1.25
N ASN A 25 -7.01 -11.33 -1.79
CA ASN A 25 -6.46 -10.14 -2.43
C ASN A 25 -6.98 -8.90 -1.70
N MET A 26 -6.66 -8.81 -0.42
CA MET A 26 -6.99 -7.67 0.42
C MET A 26 -5.74 -6.86 0.77
N LEU A 27 -5.97 -5.64 1.21
CA LEU A 27 -4.90 -4.72 1.62
C LEU A 27 -5.24 -4.10 2.97
N LEU A 28 -4.35 -4.21 3.93
CA LEU A 28 -4.43 -3.45 5.17
C LEU A 28 -3.52 -2.22 5.05
N VAL A 29 -4.09 -1.04 5.24
CA VAL A 29 -3.36 0.24 5.30
C VAL A 29 -3.37 0.74 6.72
N ALA A 30 -2.18 0.93 7.28
CA ALA A 30 -1.99 1.30 8.67
C ALA A 30 -0.66 2.05 8.84
N PRO A 31 -0.42 2.71 9.99
CA PRO A 31 0.92 3.07 10.41
C PRO A 31 1.86 1.86 10.42
N ASP A 32 3.15 2.11 10.64
CA ASP A 32 4.14 1.03 10.78
C ASP A 32 3.83 0.13 11.98
N LEU A 33 3.14 -0.98 11.74
CA LEU A 33 2.65 -1.91 12.74
C LEU A 33 3.78 -2.71 13.38
N GLY A 34 4.95 -2.81 12.72
CA GLY A 34 6.15 -3.42 13.30
C GLY A 34 6.63 -2.68 14.55
N ARG A 35 6.31 -1.39 14.69
CA ARG A 35 6.63 -0.63 15.91
C ARG A 35 5.84 -1.09 17.14
N LEU A 36 4.69 -1.72 16.96
CA LEU A 36 3.91 -2.27 18.07
C LEU A 36 4.61 -3.46 18.74
N LEU A 37 5.60 -4.05 18.08
CA LEU A 37 6.46 -5.11 18.63
C LEU A 37 7.72 -4.58 19.33
N GLN A 38 8.03 -3.28 19.23
CA GLN A 38 9.25 -2.72 19.81
C GLN A 38 9.05 -2.39 21.30
N THR A 39 9.94 -2.92 22.15
CA THR A 39 9.90 -2.72 23.62
C THR A 39 10.63 -1.46 24.09
N THR A 40 11.50 -0.89 23.26
CA THR A 40 12.21 0.37 23.54
C THR A 40 11.68 1.51 22.67
N PRO A 41 11.19 2.61 23.27
CA PRO A 41 10.77 3.80 22.52
C PRO A 41 12.02 4.50 21.98
N GLU A 42 12.35 4.30 20.70
CA GLU A 42 13.38 5.11 20.06
C GLU A 42 12.89 6.56 19.88
N PRO A 43 13.68 7.56 20.29
CA PRO A 43 13.34 8.95 20.06
C PRO A 43 13.61 9.31 18.60
N SER A 44 12.53 9.59 17.87
CA SER A 44 12.49 10.31 16.59
C SER A 44 12.92 9.56 15.32
N LYS A 45 11.92 9.26 14.47
CA LYS A 45 11.74 9.87 13.14
C LYS A 45 10.37 9.49 12.57
N SER A 46 9.56 10.54 12.32
CA SER A 46 8.20 10.60 11.76
C SER A 46 7.15 9.58 12.30
N PRO A 47 6.16 10.01 13.10
CA PRO A 47 5.10 9.13 13.63
C PRO A 47 4.11 8.54 12.59
N TYR A 48 4.36 8.69 11.29
CA TYR A 48 3.29 8.63 10.29
C TYR A 48 3.62 7.89 9.00
N ALA A 49 4.66 7.03 8.98
CA ALA A 49 4.89 6.19 7.80
C ALA A 49 3.72 5.20 7.65
N VAL A 50 2.84 5.50 6.71
CA VAL A 50 1.73 4.61 6.32
C VAL A 50 2.33 3.47 5.49
N LYS A 51 2.08 2.24 5.92
CA LYS A 51 2.48 1.00 5.27
C LYS A 51 1.25 0.23 4.78
N TYR A 52 1.54 -0.74 3.92
CA TYR A 52 0.57 -1.59 3.27
C TYR A 52 0.94 -3.04 3.56
N TYR A 53 -0.04 -3.84 3.98
CA TYR A 53 0.15 -5.24 4.30
C TYR A 53 -0.80 -6.06 3.45
N SER A 54 -0.27 -7.08 2.78
CA SER A 54 -1.11 -8.06 2.10
C SER A 54 -2.04 -8.68 3.14
N ALA A 55 -3.32 -8.79 2.82
CA ALA A 55 -4.31 -9.32 3.74
C ALA A 55 -5.23 -10.32 3.05
N GLU A 56 -5.81 -11.20 3.86
CA GLU A 56 -6.65 -12.31 3.41
C GLU A 56 -7.75 -12.58 4.42
N THR A 57 -8.87 -13.12 3.97
CA THR A 57 -9.90 -13.66 4.87
C THR A 57 -9.45 -15.00 5.45
N LYS A 58 -9.64 -15.17 6.76
CA LYS A 58 -9.44 -16.45 7.43
C LYS A 58 -10.76 -17.16 7.64
N HIS A 59 -10.77 -18.46 7.32
CA HIS A 59 -11.94 -19.31 7.48
C HIS A 59 -11.57 -20.61 8.20
N SER A 60 -12.50 -21.16 8.97
CA SER A 60 -12.42 -22.56 9.37
C SER A 60 -12.78 -23.45 8.18
N LEU A 61 -12.27 -24.69 8.19
CA LEU A 61 -12.63 -25.70 7.22
C LEU A 61 -13.95 -26.39 7.61
N CYS A 62 -14.73 -26.80 6.62
CA CYS A 62 -15.88 -27.68 6.75
C CYS A 62 -15.42 -29.07 7.25
N LYS A 63 -16.38 -29.97 7.54
CA LYS A 63 -16.09 -31.37 7.90
C LYS A 63 -15.28 -32.12 6.83
N ASP A 64 -15.33 -31.65 5.59
CA ASP A 64 -14.55 -32.19 4.47
C ASP A 64 -13.06 -31.81 4.50
N GLY A 65 -12.65 -30.92 5.41
CA GLY A 65 -11.26 -30.50 5.57
C GLY A 65 -10.71 -29.63 4.42
N VAL A 66 -11.56 -29.17 3.50
CA VAL A 66 -11.11 -28.41 2.32
C VAL A 66 -11.95 -27.16 2.11
N THR A 67 -13.27 -27.24 2.30
CA THR A 67 -14.16 -26.14 1.97
C THR A 67 -14.16 -25.09 3.08
N PRO A 68 -14.03 -23.79 2.76
CA PRO A 68 -14.24 -22.71 3.73
C PRO A 68 -15.67 -22.75 4.30
N CYS A 69 -15.80 -22.76 5.63
CA CYS A 69 -17.10 -22.90 6.32
C CYS A 69 -17.49 -21.65 7.09
N ARG A 70 -16.66 -21.24 8.05
CA ARG A 70 -16.96 -20.14 8.97
C ARG A 70 -15.90 -19.07 8.86
N PHE A 71 -16.33 -17.85 8.58
CA PHE A 71 -15.47 -16.67 8.64
C PHE A 71 -14.94 -16.45 10.06
N GLN A 72 -13.64 -16.24 10.19
CA GLN A 72 -12.94 -16.06 11.46
C GLN A 72 -12.35 -14.66 11.62
N GLY A 73 -12.18 -13.90 10.53
CA GLY A 73 -11.52 -12.61 10.54
C GLY A 73 -10.54 -12.48 9.38
N TYR A 74 -9.49 -11.69 9.56
CA TYR A 74 -8.53 -11.38 8.50
C TYR A 74 -7.10 -11.62 8.94
N THR A 75 -6.29 -12.27 8.11
CA THR A 75 -4.84 -12.34 8.28
C THR A 75 -4.18 -11.23 7.48
N PHE A 76 -3.03 -10.75 7.95
CA PHE A 76 -2.19 -9.82 7.19
C PHE A 76 -0.72 -10.08 7.45
N GLU A 77 0.14 -9.74 6.49
CA GLU A 77 1.56 -10.04 6.55
C GLU A 77 2.41 -8.78 6.36
N GLY A 78 3.33 -8.56 7.29
CA GLY A 78 4.45 -7.63 7.15
C GLY A 78 5.76 -8.38 6.89
N GLU A 79 6.81 -7.63 6.58
CA GLU A 79 8.15 -8.20 6.32
C GLU A 79 8.62 -9.09 7.48
N ASP A 80 8.51 -8.59 8.71
CA ASP A 80 9.05 -9.24 9.92
C ASP A 80 7.98 -9.79 10.87
N PHE A 81 6.71 -9.74 10.51
CA PHE A 81 5.61 -10.15 11.38
C PHE A 81 4.40 -10.68 10.62
N ASP A 82 3.61 -11.50 11.31
CA ASP A 82 2.28 -11.92 10.88
C ASP A 82 1.22 -11.26 11.78
N GLY A 83 0.06 -11.01 11.21
CA GLY A 83 -1.03 -10.33 11.89
C GLY A 83 -2.38 -11.01 11.69
N PHE A 84 -3.26 -10.83 12.66
CA PHE A 84 -4.63 -11.31 12.61
C PHE A 84 -5.60 -10.30 13.24
N ILE A 85 -6.67 -10.00 12.53
CA ILE A 85 -7.79 -9.17 12.95
C ILE A 85 -8.97 -10.09 13.24
N ASP A 86 -9.31 -10.23 14.52
CA ASP A 86 -10.48 -10.96 15.00
C ASP A 86 -11.69 -10.02 15.02
N THR A 87 -12.59 -10.20 14.05
CA THR A 87 -13.81 -9.38 13.94
C THR A 87 -14.88 -9.74 14.94
N SER A 88 -14.80 -10.91 15.58
CA SER A 88 -15.76 -11.32 16.62
C SER A 88 -15.41 -10.65 17.94
N ASN A 89 -14.12 -10.64 18.28
CA ASN A 89 -13.60 -10.10 19.54
C ASN A 89 -13.15 -8.64 19.44
N HIS A 90 -13.14 -8.06 18.23
CA HIS A 90 -12.62 -6.72 17.96
C HIS A 90 -11.18 -6.55 18.44
N GLU A 91 -10.34 -7.54 18.13
CA GLU A 91 -8.94 -7.58 18.54
C GLU A 91 -8.03 -7.65 17.32
N ILE A 92 -6.94 -6.89 17.35
CA ILE A 92 -5.81 -7.10 16.46
C ILE A 92 -4.69 -7.77 17.23
N SER A 93 -4.06 -8.76 16.59
CA SER A 93 -2.88 -9.44 17.10
C SER A 93 -1.78 -9.40 16.05
N ILE A 94 -0.55 -9.18 16.50
CA ILE A 94 0.65 -9.11 15.69
C ILE A 94 1.70 -9.98 16.37
N ARG A 95 2.38 -10.81 15.59
CA ARG A 95 3.41 -11.71 16.07
C ARG A 95 4.66 -11.55 15.22
N SER A 96 5.80 -11.36 15.89
CA SER A 96 7.10 -11.39 15.23
C SER A 96 7.36 -12.75 14.57
N LYS A 97 7.91 -12.74 13.35
CA LYS A 97 8.37 -13.96 12.67
C LYS A 97 9.71 -14.46 13.23
N TRP A 98 10.49 -13.57 13.84
CA TRP A 98 11.87 -13.83 14.26
C TRP A 98 12.01 -14.08 15.75
N THR A 99 11.07 -13.57 16.55
CA THR A 99 11.10 -13.63 18.02
C THR A 99 9.79 -14.18 18.58
N VAL A 100 9.73 -14.38 19.89
CA VAL A 100 8.49 -14.78 20.59
C VAL A 100 7.57 -13.60 20.91
N ASP A 101 7.93 -12.39 20.46
CA ASP A 101 7.20 -11.18 20.79
C ASP A 101 5.84 -11.15 20.09
N THR A 102 4.82 -10.80 20.86
CA THR A 102 3.45 -10.66 20.40
C THR A 102 2.86 -9.37 20.95
N TYR A 103 2.09 -8.69 20.11
CA TYR A 103 1.29 -7.54 20.48
C TYR A 103 -0.19 -7.86 20.23
N SER A 104 -1.04 -7.52 21.19
CA SER A 104 -2.50 -7.65 21.07
C SER A 104 -3.16 -6.40 21.60
N ALA A 105 -4.16 -5.90 20.87
CA ALA A 105 -4.95 -4.76 21.31
C ALA A 105 -6.39 -4.84 20.80
N ALA A 106 -7.31 -4.37 21.64
CA ALA A 106 -8.67 -4.12 21.19
C ALA A 106 -8.70 -2.96 20.19
N TYR A 107 -9.53 -3.08 19.17
CA TYR A 107 -9.84 -2.00 18.24
C TYR A 107 -11.30 -1.59 18.38
N LYS A 108 -11.59 -0.35 18.01
CA LYS A 108 -12.97 0.11 17.82
C LYS A 108 -13.24 0.22 16.34
N GLU A 109 -14.33 -0.37 15.87
CA GLU A 109 -14.81 -0.05 14.54
C GLU A 109 -15.15 1.42 14.47
N ASN A 110 -14.65 2.08 13.44
CA ASN A 110 -14.93 3.49 13.23
C ASN A 110 -15.50 3.67 11.83
N THR A 111 -16.81 3.91 11.77
CA THR A 111 -17.54 4.16 10.52
C THR A 111 -17.16 5.51 9.89
N THR A 112 -16.44 6.39 10.58
CA THR A 112 -15.82 7.55 9.92
C THR A 112 -14.49 7.19 9.25
N TYR A 113 -13.92 6.02 9.60
CA TYR A 113 -12.79 5.39 8.93
C TYR A 113 -13.27 4.43 7.80
N LEU A 114 -14.45 4.67 7.24
CA LEU A 114 -14.85 4.10 5.94
C LEU A 114 -13.83 4.49 4.85
N PRO A 115 -13.69 3.74 3.74
CA PRO A 115 -13.31 4.36 2.49
C PRO A 115 -14.49 5.24 2.04
N LEU A 116 -14.54 6.47 2.55
CA LEU A 116 -15.58 7.45 2.24
C LEU A 116 -15.39 7.95 0.79
N ALA A 117 -16.46 8.45 0.14
CA ALA A 117 -16.35 9.18 -1.13
C ALA A 117 -15.29 10.29 -1.08
N SER A 118 -15.08 10.90 0.10
CA SER A 118 -14.01 11.88 0.35
C SER A 118 -12.59 11.30 0.32
N GLN A 119 -12.40 10.00 0.52
CA GLN A 119 -11.11 9.31 0.44
C GLN A 119 -10.79 8.77 -0.94
N ALA A 120 -11.79 8.36 -1.73
CA ALA A 120 -11.61 8.20 -3.17
C ALA A 120 -11.17 9.53 -3.79
N VAL A 121 -11.81 10.64 -3.40
CA VAL A 121 -11.40 11.99 -3.79
C VAL A 121 -9.97 12.32 -3.31
N LEU A 122 -9.59 11.94 -2.09
CA LEU A 122 -8.22 12.16 -1.60
C LEU A 122 -7.18 11.34 -2.36
N ILE A 123 -7.43 10.04 -2.61
CA ILE A 123 -6.52 9.20 -3.39
C ILE A 123 -6.44 9.73 -4.82
N ASP A 124 -7.55 10.17 -5.41
CA ASP A 124 -7.57 10.82 -6.72
C ASP A 124 -6.73 12.11 -6.71
N GLN A 125 -6.84 12.94 -5.67
CA GLN A 125 -6.03 14.15 -5.50
C GLN A 125 -4.54 13.85 -5.35
N ILE A 126 -4.18 12.84 -4.53
CA ILE A 126 -2.78 12.44 -4.31
C ILE A 126 -2.21 11.82 -5.59
N TYR A 127 -2.96 10.97 -6.27
CA TYR A 127 -2.59 10.40 -7.57
C TYR A 127 -2.32 11.52 -8.59
N ASN A 128 -3.25 12.47 -8.74
CA ASN A 128 -3.10 13.59 -9.66
C ASN A 128 -1.89 14.47 -9.30
N THR A 129 -1.63 14.69 -8.01
CA THR A 129 -0.46 15.45 -7.54
C THR A 129 0.84 14.69 -7.80
N SER A 130 0.87 13.39 -7.51
CA SER A 130 2.04 12.52 -7.72
C SER A 130 2.40 12.40 -9.20
N ASP A 131 1.42 12.23 -10.10
CA ASP A 131 1.71 12.12 -11.52
C ASP A 131 2.19 13.47 -12.12
N LYS A 132 1.68 14.59 -11.60
CA LYS A 132 2.23 15.93 -11.92
C LYS A 132 3.66 16.10 -11.42
N ALA A 133 3.96 15.69 -10.19
CA ALA A 133 5.29 15.79 -9.60
C ALA A 133 6.32 14.96 -10.38
N LEU A 134 5.99 13.72 -10.73
CA LEU A 134 6.84 12.87 -11.56
C LEU A 134 7.11 13.48 -12.93
N ASN A 135 6.09 14.02 -13.59
CA ASN A 135 6.24 14.66 -14.90
C ASN A 135 7.13 15.91 -14.82
N GLU A 136 7.00 16.70 -13.76
CA GLU A 136 7.85 17.88 -13.54
C GLU A 136 9.30 17.48 -13.26
N SER A 137 9.51 16.51 -12.36
CA SER A 137 10.83 15.96 -12.05
C SER A 137 11.53 15.43 -13.30
N TYR A 138 10.82 14.65 -14.14
CA TYR A 138 11.33 14.19 -15.42
C TYR A 138 11.69 15.35 -16.36
N ARG A 139 10.85 16.39 -16.45
CA ARG A 139 11.10 17.54 -17.33
C ARG A 139 12.36 18.30 -16.91
N VAL A 140 12.52 18.57 -15.62
CA VAL A 140 13.72 19.22 -15.06
C VAL A 140 14.95 18.37 -15.35
N THR A 141 14.91 17.09 -14.99
CA THR A 141 16.02 16.15 -15.19
C THR A 141 16.41 16.04 -16.65
N ARG A 142 15.43 15.92 -17.56
CA ARG A 142 15.72 15.83 -19.00
C ARG A 142 16.35 17.10 -19.55
N ASN A 143 15.91 18.28 -19.10
CA ASN A 143 16.54 19.54 -19.50
C ASN A 143 17.97 19.63 -19.00
N GLU A 144 18.23 19.16 -17.79
CA GLU A 144 19.58 19.14 -17.22
C GLU A 144 20.49 18.13 -17.93
N VAL A 145 19.98 16.93 -18.18
CA VAL A 145 20.67 15.91 -18.98
C VAL A 145 20.98 16.43 -20.38
N ARG A 146 20.03 17.13 -21.02
CA ARG A 146 20.28 17.78 -22.31
C ARG A 146 21.40 18.82 -22.23
N ARG A 147 21.39 19.65 -21.18
CA ARG A 147 22.38 20.70 -20.96
C ARG A 147 23.78 20.15 -20.73
N LEU A 148 23.88 19.05 -19.97
CA LEU A 148 25.15 18.45 -19.56
C LEU A 148 25.69 17.42 -20.56
N TYR A 149 24.81 16.60 -21.14
CA TYR A 149 25.17 15.41 -21.91
C TYR A 149 24.64 15.41 -23.36
N GLY A 150 23.91 16.46 -23.76
CA GLY A 150 23.43 16.64 -25.13
C GLY A 150 22.06 16.01 -25.44
N GLU A 151 21.57 16.27 -26.66
CA GLU A 151 20.22 15.85 -27.08
C GLU A 151 20.06 14.32 -27.17
N ASP A 152 21.11 13.59 -27.53
CA ASP A 152 21.04 12.13 -27.67
C ASP A 152 20.77 11.46 -26.33
N MET A 153 21.51 11.83 -25.28
CA MET A 153 21.28 11.31 -23.92
C MET A 153 19.89 11.70 -23.39
N ALA A 154 19.42 12.92 -23.70
CA ALA A 154 18.07 13.36 -23.36
C ALA A 154 16.97 12.59 -24.14
N ALA A 155 17.28 12.07 -25.33
CA ALA A 155 16.38 11.21 -26.10
C ALA A 155 16.36 9.78 -25.51
N ASP A 156 17.50 9.26 -25.08
CA ASP A 156 17.58 7.96 -24.40
C ASP A 156 16.83 7.96 -23.08
N LEU A 157 16.98 9.01 -22.25
CA LEU A 157 16.20 9.16 -21.03
C LEU A 157 14.69 9.18 -21.29
N LYS A 158 14.25 9.80 -22.39
CA LYS A 158 12.83 9.79 -22.80
C LYS A 158 12.36 8.38 -23.13
N LYS A 159 13.18 7.60 -23.83
CA LYS A 159 12.88 6.21 -24.18
C LYS A 159 12.81 5.32 -22.93
N GLU A 160 13.76 5.47 -22.02
CA GLU A 160 13.76 4.78 -20.73
C GLU A 160 12.51 5.11 -19.91
N GLN A 161 12.17 6.40 -19.80
CA GLN A 161 10.97 6.82 -19.07
C GLN A 161 9.69 6.27 -19.69
N THR A 162 9.62 6.21 -21.02
CA THR A 162 8.49 5.60 -21.74
C THR A 162 8.36 4.11 -21.42
N GLN A 163 9.48 3.38 -21.39
CA GLN A 163 9.48 1.96 -21.03
C GLN A 163 9.11 1.76 -19.56
N TRP A 164 9.61 2.60 -18.68
CA TRP A 164 9.30 2.57 -17.25
C TRP A 164 7.81 2.79 -17.00
N ILE A 165 7.17 3.77 -17.64
CA ILE A 165 5.72 4.00 -17.54
C ILE A 165 4.94 2.76 -17.96
N LYS A 166 5.30 2.14 -19.09
CA LYS A 166 4.65 0.91 -19.56
C LYS A 166 4.79 -0.23 -18.55
N GLN A 167 5.97 -0.40 -17.97
CA GLN A 167 6.23 -1.44 -16.98
C GLN A 167 5.50 -1.17 -15.66
N ARG A 168 5.49 0.08 -15.17
CA ARG A 168 4.69 0.52 -14.00
C ARG A 168 3.23 0.15 -14.22
N SER A 169 2.67 0.55 -15.36
CA SER A 169 1.26 0.30 -15.68
C SER A 169 0.93 -1.19 -15.73
N LYS A 170 1.80 -2.02 -16.31
CA LYS A 170 1.66 -3.49 -16.28
C LYS A 170 1.72 -4.04 -14.84
N ASN A 171 2.70 -3.60 -14.05
CA ASN A 171 2.88 -4.08 -12.68
C ASN A 171 1.73 -3.68 -11.75
N CYS A 172 1.14 -2.51 -12.00
CA CYS A 172 0.04 -1.96 -11.21
C CYS A 172 -1.35 -2.30 -11.78
N GLY A 173 -1.49 -3.15 -12.81
CA GLY A 173 -2.80 -3.61 -13.29
C GLY A 173 -3.61 -2.60 -14.11
N ALA A 174 -2.95 -1.58 -14.68
CA ALA A 174 -3.58 -0.52 -15.46
C ALA A 174 -4.23 -1.02 -16.75
N ASP A 175 -5.05 -0.16 -17.36
CA ASP A 175 -5.68 -0.44 -18.66
C ASP A 175 -4.73 -0.29 -19.86
N THR A 176 -5.29 -0.44 -21.07
CA THR A 176 -4.58 -0.32 -22.34
C THR A 176 -4.05 1.09 -22.60
N ASP A 177 -4.61 2.11 -21.93
CA ASP A 177 -4.18 3.50 -22.01
C ASP A 177 -3.17 3.84 -20.91
N HIS A 178 -2.70 2.84 -20.16
CA HIS A 178 -1.74 2.95 -19.07
C HIS A 178 -2.26 3.72 -17.84
N LEU A 179 -3.58 3.78 -17.65
CA LEU A 179 -4.24 4.48 -16.56
C LEU A 179 -4.77 3.51 -15.48
N PRO A 180 -4.75 3.92 -14.20
CA PRO A 180 -5.35 3.14 -13.13
C PRO A 180 -6.88 3.32 -13.10
N ARG A 181 -7.60 2.22 -13.04
CA ARG A 181 -9.06 2.12 -12.97
C ARG A 181 -9.58 2.01 -11.54
N THR A 182 -8.79 1.40 -10.66
CA THR A 182 -9.18 1.20 -9.25
C THR A 182 -8.34 2.03 -8.29
N GLN A 183 -8.82 2.19 -7.05
CA GLN A 183 -8.09 2.92 -6.01
C GLN A 183 -6.80 2.20 -5.59
N VAL A 184 -6.78 0.86 -5.63
CA VAL A 184 -5.57 0.05 -5.36
C VAL A 184 -4.51 0.30 -6.44
N GLU A 185 -4.92 0.35 -7.70
CA GLU A 185 -4.03 0.65 -8.83
C GLU A 185 -3.47 2.08 -8.70
N LYS A 186 -4.29 3.07 -8.32
CA LYS A 186 -3.84 4.46 -8.07
C LYS A 186 -2.80 4.54 -6.96
N VAL A 187 -2.99 3.79 -5.86
CA VAL A 187 -2.00 3.72 -4.77
C VAL A 187 -0.69 3.10 -5.23
N CYS A 188 -0.72 2.03 -6.02
CA CYS A 188 0.49 1.46 -6.63
C CYS A 188 1.22 2.50 -7.49
N PHE A 189 0.49 3.28 -8.29
CA PHE A 189 1.07 4.37 -9.09
C PHE A 189 1.76 5.42 -8.22
N ILE A 190 1.10 5.89 -7.16
CA ILE A 190 1.67 6.88 -6.22
C ILE A 190 3.02 6.40 -5.67
N GLN A 191 3.11 5.13 -5.24
CA GLN A 191 4.36 4.57 -4.71
C GLN A 191 5.45 4.46 -5.77
N ARG A 192 5.11 3.95 -6.95
CA ARG A 192 6.09 3.79 -8.05
C ARG A 192 6.60 5.15 -8.53
N ASN A 193 5.74 6.16 -8.57
CA ASN A 193 6.12 7.52 -8.92
C ASN A 193 7.12 8.09 -7.91
N ALA A 194 6.85 7.96 -6.61
CA ALA A 194 7.76 8.43 -5.56
C ALA A 194 9.16 7.77 -5.65
N LEU A 195 9.22 6.46 -5.91
CA LEU A 195 10.49 5.75 -6.12
C LEU A 195 11.24 6.24 -7.37
N ARG A 196 10.51 6.57 -8.44
CA ARG A 196 11.11 7.04 -9.69
C ARG A 196 11.63 8.47 -9.59
N GLU A 197 10.92 9.35 -8.88
CA GLU A 197 11.38 10.70 -8.59
C GLU A 197 12.73 10.70 -7.84
N GLN A 198 12.92 9.77 -6.89
CA GLN A 198 14.22 9.60 -6.23
C GLN A 198 15.32 9.23 -7.21
N THR A 199 15.01 8.44 -8.24
CA THR A 199 16.00 8.06 -9.26
C THR A 199 16.45 9.27 -10.07
N PHE A 200 15.54 10.20 -10.36
CA PHE A 200 15.84 11.43 -11.09
C PHE A 200 16.64 12.44 -10.27
N PHE A 201 16.45 12.47 -8.95
CA PHE A 201 17.28 13.29 -8.08
C PHE A 201 18.78 12.95 -8.23
N LEU A 202 19.10 11.67 -8.43
CA LEU A 202 20.48 11.18 -8.62
C LEU A 202 21.11 11.55 -9.98
N TRP A 203 20.33 12.06 -10.94
CA TRP A 203 20.84 12.54 -12.23
C TRP A 203 21.23 14.02 -12.23
N ILE A 204 20.85 14.76 -11.19
CA ILE A 204 21.04 16.21 -11.06
C ILE A 204 22.26 16.53 -10.16
N ASP A 205 22.79 15.55 -9.40
CA ASP A 205 24.08 15.66 -8.69
C ASP A 205 25.28 15.68 -9.65
#